data_AF-A0A078SAD7-F1
#
_entry.id   AF-A0A078SAD7-F1
#
_cell.length_a   1.000
_cell.length_b   1.000
_cell.length_c   1.000
_cell.angle_alpha   90.00
_cell.angle_beta   90.00
_cell.angle_gamma   90.00
#
_symmetry.space_group_name_H-M   'P 1'
#
loop_
_entity.id
_entity.type
_entity.pdbx_description
1 polymer ?
#
loop_
_entity_poly.entity_id
_entity_poly.type
_entity_poly.pdbx_seq_one_letter_code
_entity_poly.pdbx_strand_id
1 'polypeptide(L)'
;MCWLPCKPYVKQFLLYNFNAPDDTWTEIVNLSPDKELQNDFLSRLAKPGRYENRYRNLARYTANVAVEIRRDDFYRYGWAMSNTEVVAFGSKVERRIKQMLFLYLDTHVSIGIPLSTAIRNFQNSFGFDDDTWSYETIRREYNRHGYRKTVEN
;
A
#
# COMPACT_ATOMS: atom_id res chain seq x y z
N MET A 1 0.30 17.63 5.20
CA MET A 1 0.34 16.36 4.45
C MET A 1 1.77 16.01 4.08
N CYS A 2 2.05 14.73 3.85
CA CYS A 2 3.30 14.22 3.27
C CYS A 2 2.98 13.41 2.01
N TRP A 3 3.76 13.61 0.95
CA TRP A 3 3.62 12.85 -0.28
C TRP A 3 4.39 11.53 -0.19
N LEU A 4 3.68 10.42 -0.43
CA LEU A 4 4.24 9.08 -0.46
C LEU A 4 4.23 8.52 -1.89
N PRO A 5 5.39 8.40 -2.54
CA PRO A 5 5.53 7.64 -3.77
C PRO A 5 5.27 6.16 -3.54
N CYS A 6 4.41 5.54 -4.35
CA CYS A 6 4.04 4.15 -4.20
C CYS A 6 3.57 3.50 -5.52
N LYS A 7 3.34 2.18 -5.48
CA LYS A 7 2.73 1.46 -6.61
C LYS A 7 1.25 1.83 -6.74
N PRO A 8 0.66 1.82 -7.94
CA PRO A 8 -0.76 2.17 -8.15
C PRO A 8 -1.73 1.42 -7.22
N TYR A 9 -1.57 0.10 -7.08
CA TYR A 9 -2.45 -0.68 -6.19
C TYR A 9 -2.25 -0.38 -4.69
N VAL A 10 -1.06 0.10 -4.29
CA VAL A 10 -0.84 0.57 -2.92
C VAL A 10 -1.59 1.87 -2.70
N LYS A 11 -1.53 2.82 -3.65
CA LYS A 11 -2.33 4.04 -3.63
C LYS A 11 -3.82 3.70 -3.52
N GLN A 12 -4.32 2.86 -4.42
CA GLN A 12 -5.73 2.49 -4.48
C GLN A 12 -6.19 1.81 -3.18
N PHE A 13 -5.39 0.91 -2.61
CA PHE A 13 -5.70 0.30 -1.33
C PHE A 13 -5.76 1.33 -0.20
N LEU A 14 -4.79 2.25 -0.13
CA LEU A 14 -4.79 3.27 0.92
C LEU A 14 -5.99 4.21 0.79
N LEU A 15 -6.35 4.63 -0.42
CA LEU A 15 -7.56 5.43 -0.63
C LEU A 15 -8.82 4.63 -0.29
N TYR A 16 -8.96 3.40 -0.75
CA TYR A 16 -10.14 2.59 -0.46
C TYR A 16 -10.40 2.44 1.04
N ASN A 17 -9.35 2.21 1.84
CA ASN A 17 -9.49 1.92 3.28
C ASN A 17 -9.42 3.17 4.17
N PHE A 18 -8.73 4.23 3.73
CA PHE A 18 -8.36 5.37 4.58
C PHE A 18 -8.60 6.73 3.93
N ASN A 19 -9.31 6.82 2.80
CA ASN A 19 -9.63 8.11 2.20
C ASN A 19 -10.51 8.93 3.16
N ALA A 20 -10.09 10.16 3.41
CA ALA A 20 -10.76 11.11 4.29
C ALA A 20 -10.82 12.47 3.57
N PRO A 21 -11.58 12.58 2.48
CA PRO A 21 -11.60 13.78 1.66
C PRO A 21 -12.01 15.00 2.48
N ASP A 22 -11.39 16.14 2.18
CA ASP A 22 -11.73 17.44 2.75
C ASP A 22 -12.10 18.44 1.63
N ASP A 23 -12.48 19.66 2.01
CA ASP A 23 -12.90 20.71 1.05
C ASP A 23 -11.80 21.08 0.03
N THR A 24 -10.54 20.72 0.30
CA THR A 24 -9.37 21.07 -0.51
C THR A 24 -8.80 19.86 -1.27
N TRP A 25 -8.94 18.65 -0.73
CA TRP A 25 -8.31 17.42 -1.22
C TRP A 25 -9.32 16.28 -1.32
N THR A 26 -9.57 15.85 -2.56
CA THR A 26 -10.44 14.71 -2.86
C THR A 26 -9.79 13.35 -2.57
N GLU A 27 -8.46 13.29 -2.61
CA GLU A 27 -7.66 12.09 -2.36
C GLU A 27 -6.63 12.37 -1.25
N ILE A 28 -7.04 12.16 -0.01
CA ILE A 28 -6.15 12.28 1.15
C ILE A 28 -6.35 11.11 2.10
N VAL A 29 -5.24 10.52 2.53
CA VAL A 29 -5.23 9.32 3.36
C VAL A 29 -5.04 9.70 4.81
N ASN A 30 -6.01 9.31 5.64
CA ASN A 30 -5.91 9.44 7.09
C ASN A 30 -5.66 8.06 7.73
N LEU A 31 -4.43 7.85 8.21
CA LEU A 31 -4.03 6.59 8.84
C LEU A 31 -4.46 6.47 10.31
N SER A 32 -5.12 7.48 10.89
CA SER A 32 -5.56 7.47 12.30
C SER A 32 -6.39 6.25 12.72
N PRO A 33 -7.26 5.66 11.85
CA PRO A 33 -8.00 4.44 12.19
C PRO A 33 -7.09 3.22 12.42
N ASP A 34 -5.89 3.20 11.83
CA ASP A 34 -4.94 2.10 11.92
C ASP A 34 -3.68 2.54 12.67
N LYS A 35 -3.70 2.34 14.00
CA LYS A 35 -2.61 2.76 14.87
C LYS A 35 -1.27 2.12 14.53
N GLU A 36 -1.26 0.86 14.06
CA GLU A 36 0.00 0.19 13.71
C GLU A 36 0.63 0.86 12.49
N LEU A 37 -0.18 1.09 11.45
CA LEU A 37 0.28 1.72 10.22
C LEU A 37 0.62 3.20 10.43
N GLN A 38 -0.16 3.90 11.26
CA GLN A 38 0.11 5.28 11.65
C GLN A 38 1.43 5.40 12.42
N ASN A 39 1.66 4.57 13.43
CA ASN A 39 2.89 4.63 14.22
C ASN A 39 4.13 4.29 13.36
N ASP A 40 4.01 3.29 12.48
CA ASP A 40 5.08 2.96 11.53
C ASP A 40 5.36 4.16 10.60
N PHE A 41 4.33 4.77 10.05
CA PHE A 41 4.46 5.97 9.21
C PHE A 41 5.13 7.13 9.97
N LEU A 42 4.66 7.47 11.17
CA LEU A 42 5.22 8.55 11.98
C LEU A 42 6.67 8.28 12.39
N SER A 43 7.03 7.03 12.68
CA SER A 43 8.41 6.66 13.04
C SER A 43 9.42 6.86 11.92
N ARG A 44 8.93 6.95 10.66
CA ARG A 44 9.74 7.12 9.45
C ARG A 44 9.80 8.58 8.97
N LEU A 45 8.95 9.44 9.52
CA LEU A 45 8.98 10.86 9.23
C LEU A 45 10.25 11.48 9.82
N ALA A 46 10.83 12.38 9.05
CA ALA A 46 11.95 13.20 9.46
C ALA A 46 11.69 14.66 9.11
N LYS A 47 12.28 15.57 9.90
CA LYS A 47 12.42 16.97 9.52
C LYS A 47 13.53 17.05 8.47
N PRO A 48 13.24 17.43 7.21
CA PRO A 48 14.26 17.46 6.19
C PRO A 48 15.40 18.43 6.59
N GLY A 49 16.57 17.88 6.89
CA GLY A 49 17.84 18.60 7.01
C GLY A 49 18.55 18.72 5.66
N ARG A 50 19.72 19.38 5.60
CA ARG A 50 20.50 19.62 4.36
C ARG A 50 20.67 18.32 3.54
N TYR A 51 19.88 18.21 2.48
CA TYR A 51 20.13 17.48 1.24
C TYR A 51 20.54 15.99 1.37
N GLU A 52 19.57 15.08 1.43
CA GLU A 52 19.80 13.66 1.11
C GLU A 52 19.79 13.42 -0.42
N ASN A 53 20.95 13.60 -1.05
CA ASN A 53 21.14 13.33 -2.49
C ASN A 53 21.33 11.84 -2.84
N ARG A 54 21.40 10.94 -1.85
CA ARG A 54 21.83 9.54 -2.07
C ARG A 54 20.90 8.71 -2.94
N TYR A 55 19.64 9.10 -3.07
CA TYR A 55 18.60 8.28 -3.71
C TYR A 55 17.70 9.06 -4.67
N ARG A 56 18.12 10.24 -5.15
CA ARG A 56 17.30 11.18 -5.95
C ARG A 56 16.61 10.54 -7.16
N ASN A 57 17.18 9.44 -7.68
CA ASN A 57 16.71 8.74 -8.88
C ASN A 57 16.08 7.36 -8.61
N LEU A 58 15.75 7.01 -7.36
CA LEU A 58 15.13 5.69 -7.06
C LEU A 58 13.61 5.63 -7.27
N ALA A 59 12.96 6.72 -7.67
CA ALA A 59 11.53 6.73 -7.91
C ALA A 59 11.17 5.97 -9.21
N ARG A 60 11.04 4.65 -9.10
CA ARG A 60 10.31 3.78 -10.06
C ARG A 60 8.81 3.72 -9.76
N TYR A 61 8.31 4.56 -8.85
CA TYR A 61 6.90 4.59 -8.48
C TYR A 61 6.15 5.57 -9.38
N THR A 62 5.13 5.07 -10.06
CA THR A 62 4.32 5.83 -11.02
C THR A 62 3.16 6.58 -10.36
N ALA A 63 2.87 6.29 -9.08
CA ALA A 63 1.79 6.89 -8.33
C ALA A 63 2.30 7.57 -7.04
N ASN A 64 1.57 8.59 -6.60
CA ASN A 64 1.80 9.27 -5.32
C ASN A 64 0.47 9.38 -4.57
N VAL A 65 0.52 9.29 -3.24
CA VAL A 65 -0.63 9.50 -2.35
C VAL A 65 -0.30 10.53 -1.28
N ALA A 66 -1.24 11.42 -0.99
CA ALA A 66 -1.11 12.38 0.10
C ALA A 66 -1.56 11.74 1.41
N VAL A 67 -0.68 11.69 2.40
CA VAL A 67 -1.00 11.22 3.76
C VAL A 67 -1.16 12.43 4.68
N GLU A 68 -2.27 12.48 5.40
CA GLU A 68 -2.56 13.52 6.37
C GLU A 68 -1.58 13.44 7.55
N ILE A 69 -1.08 14.59 8.00
CA ILE A 69 -0.23 14.70 9.19
C ILE A 69 -0.85 15.75 10.09
N ARG A 70 -1.13 15.38 11.33
CA ARG A 70 -1.63 16.31 12.35
C ARG A 70 -0.57 17.36 12.66
N ARG A 71 -1.01 18.54 13.09
CA ARG A 71 -0.11 19.65 13.43
C ARG A 71 0.94 19.26 14.46
N ASP A 72 0.56 18.51 15.49
CA ASP A 72 1.49 18.09 16.54
C ASP A 72 2.55 17.10 16.02
N ASP A 73 2.13 16.14 15.19
CA ASP A 73 3.02 15.15 14.58
C ASP A 73 4.00 15.81 13.60
N PHE A 74 3.55 16.83 12.87
CA PHE A 74 4.38 17.63 11.98
C PHE A 74 5.57 18.27 12.72
N TYR A 75 5.31 18.86 13.88
CA TYR A 75 6.36 19.50 14.67
C TYR A 75 7.23 18.51 15.45
N ARG A 76 6.69 17.33 15.79
CA ARG A 76 7.42 16.30 16.55
C ARG A 76 8.31 15.44 15.67
N TYR A 77 7.75 14.84 14.62
CA TYR A 77 8.41 13.84 13.78
C TYR A 77 8.91 14.41 12.45
N GLY A 78 8.19 15.39 11.90
CA GLY A 78 8.53 16.04 10.62
C GLY A 78 7.46 15.82 9.56
N TRP A 79 7.83 16.01 8.29
CA TRP A 79 6.87 16.06 7.18
C TRP A 79 7.37 15.42 5.88
N ALA A 80 8.55 14.80 5.90
CA ALA A 80 9.13 14.12 4.75
C ALA A 80 9.68 12.76 5.18
N MET A 81 9.73 11.82 4.25
CA MET A 81 10.43 10.54 4.40
C MET A 81 11.62 10.49 3.45
N SER A 82 12.69 9.82 3.85
CA SER A 82 13.78 9.49 2.92
C SER A 82 13.28 8.46 1.90
N ASN A 83 13.94 8.35 0.74
CA ASN A 83 13.54 7.36 -0.26
C ASN A 83 13.67 5.91 0.24
N THR A 84 14.59 5.66 1.18
CA THR A 84 14.73 4.34 1.82
C THR A 84 13.50 4.03 2.68
N GLU A 85 13.06 5.02 3.46
CA GLU A 85 11.88 4.89 4.31
C GLU A 85 10.58 4.76 3.50
N VAL A 86 10.47 5.47 2.37
CA VAL A 86 9.36 5.33 1.41
C VAL A 86 9.26 3.89 0.91
N VAL A 87 10.39 3.29 0.46
CA VAL A 87 10.42 1.90 -0.02
C VAL A 87 10.08 0.92 1.10
N ALA A 88 10.62 1.13 2.30
CA ALA A 88 10.37 0.27 3.45
C ALA A 88 8.89 0.29 3.88
N PHE A 89 8.31 1.49 4.00
CA PHE A 89 6.89 1.67 4.30
C PHE A 89 6.00 1.06 3.22
N GLY A 90 6.29 1.36 1.94
CA GLY A 90 5.56 0.80 0.80
C GLY A 90 5.60 -0.73 0.78
N SER A 91 6.74 -1.34 1.11
CA SER A 91 6.90 -2.79 1.22
C SER A 91 6.06 -3.40 2.35
N LYS A 92 5.93 -2.68 3.49
CA LYS A 92 5.07 -3.11 4.60
C LYS A 92 3.60 -3.12 4.19
N VAL A 93 3.14 -2.06 3.52
CA VAL A 93 1.76 -1.97 3.01
C VAL A 93 1.51 -3.04 1.94
N GLU A 94 2.43 -3.20 0.99
CA GLU A 94 2.34 -4.24 -0.06
C GLU A 94 2.22 -5.65 0.55
N ARG A 95 3.03 -5.96 1.58
CA ARG A 95 2.94 -7.24 2.28
C ARG A 95 1.55 -7.47 2.87
N ARG A 96 0.96 -6.45 3.50
CA ARG A 96 -0.39 -6.54 4.08
C ARG A 96 -1.45 -6.76 3.01
N ILE A 97 -1.40 -6.00 1.91
CA ILE A 97 -2.31 -6.18 0.76
C ILE A 97 -2.23 -7.61 0.24
N LYS A 98 -1.02 -8.14 0.06
CA LYS A 98 -0.80 -9.50 -0.43
C LYS A 98 -1.27 -10.57 0.54
N GLN A 99 -1.08 -10.38 1.85
CA GLN A 99 -1.62 -11.28 2.86
C GLN A 99 -3.15 -11.32 2.82
N MET A 100 -3.81 -10.16 2.70
CA MET A 100 -5.27 -10.09 2.53
C MET A 100 -5.74 -10.78 1.25
N LEU A 101 -5.05 -10.54 0.13
CA LEU A 101 -5.31 -11.19 -1.15
C LEU A 101 -5.22 -12.72 -1.01
N PHE A 102 -4.11 -13.25 -0.49
CA PHE A 102 -3.92 -14.69 -0.40
C PHE A 102 -4.93 -15.35 0.53
N LEU A 103 -5.21 -14.75 1.69
CA LEU A 103 -6.24 -15.24 2.60
C LEU A 103 -7.62 -15.27 1.93
N TYR A 104 -7.98 -14.21 1.21
CA TYR A 104 -9.24 -14.13 0.47
C TYR A 104 -9.34 -15.23 -0.60
N LEU A 105 -8.30 -15.37 -1.44
CA LEU A 105 -8.27 -16.36 -2.51
C LEU A 105 -8.27 -17.79 -1.97
N ASP A 106 -7.44 -18.10 -0.97
CA ASP A 106 -7.37 -19.42 -0.34
C ASP A 106 -8.75 -19.82 0.22
N THR A 107 -9.42 -18.90 0.91
CA THR A 107 -10.76 -19.14 1.49
C THR A 107 -11.80 -19.42 0.40
N HIS A 108 -11.84 -18.60 -0.65
CA HIS A 108 -12.83 -18.74 -1.72
C HIS A 108 -12.59 -20.01 -2.56
N VAL A 109 -11.33 -20.34 -2.86
CA VAL A 109 -10.98 -21.57 -3.56
C VAL A 109 -11.33 -22.81 -2.71
N SER A 110 -11.11 -22.75 -1.39
CA SER A 110 -11.43 -23.86 -0.48
C SER A 110 -12.92 -24.18 -0.40
N ILE A 111 -13.80 -23.18 -0.60
CA ILE A 111 -15.25 -23.37 -0.66
C ILE A 111 -15.77 -23.69 -2.08
N GLY A 112 -14.86 -23.93 -3.04
CA GLY A 112 -15.19 -24.37 -4.40
C GLY A 112 -15.42 -23.25 -5.41
N ILE A 113 -15.13 -21.99 -5.09
CA ILE A 113 -15.22 -20.88 -6.06
C ILE A 113 -14.01 -20.93 -7.00
N PRO A 114 -14.21 -20.85 -8.34
CA PRO A 114 -13.09 -20.80 -9.28
C PRO A 114 -12.15 -19.62 -8.98
N LEU A 115 -10.84 -19.88 -9.02
CA LEU A 115 -9.80 -18.86 -8.76
C LEU A 115 -10.01 -17.59 -9.62
N SER A 116 -10.40 -17.75 -10.88
CA SER A 116 -10.65 -16.62 -11.78
C SER A 116 -11.76 -15.70 -11.26
N THR A 117 -12.85 -16.30 -10.76
CA THR A 117 -13.97 -15.60 -10.14
C THR A 117 -13.53 -14.93 -8.84
N ALA A 118 -12.78 -15.64 -7.99
CA ALA A 118 -12.29 -15.10 -6.74
C ALA A 118 -11.37 -13.87 -6.95
N ILE A 119 -10.47 -13.92 -7.93
CA ILE A 119 -9.59 -12.78 -8.27
C ILE A 119 -10.42 -11.57 -8.73
N ARG A 120 -11.40 -11.78 -9.62
CA ARG A 120 -12.27 -10.69 -10.09
C ARG A 120 -13.10 -10.09 -8.96
N ASN A 121 -13.63 -10.92 -8.07
CA ASN A 121 -14.39 -10.45 -6.91
C ASN A 121 -13.50 -9.62 -5.97
N PHE A 122 -12.25 -10.06 -5.75
CA PHE A 122 -11.28 -9.29 -4.98
C PHE A 122 -10.97 -7.94 -5.64
N GLN A 123 -10.67 -7.92 -6.94
CA GLN A 123 -10.43 -6.69 -7.69
C GLN A 123 -11.61 -5.72 -7.56
N ASN A 124 -12.84 -6.21 -7.78
CA ASN A 124 -14.05 -5.39 -7.67
C ASN A 124 -14.26 -4.87 -6.23
N SER A 125 -13.97 -5.67 -5.22
CA SER A 125 -14.18 -5.27 -3.82
C SER A 125 -13.31 -4.09 -3.40
N PHE A 126 -12.07 -4.00 -3.90
CA PHE A 126 -11.12 -2.92 -3.59
C PHE A 126 -11.04 -1.84 -4.69
N GLY A 127 -11.82 -1.98 -5.77
CA GLY A 127 -11.76 -1.10 -6.93
C GLY A 127 -10.42 -1.15 -7.66
N PHE A 128 -9.77 -2.32 -7.73
CA PHE A 128 -8.59 -2.50 -8.57
C PHE A 128 -9.03 -2.75 -10.01
N ASP A 129 -8.76 -1.81 -10.90
CA ASP A 129 -8.86 -2.01 -12.34
C ASP A 129 -7.60 -2.70 -12.91
N ASP A 130 -7.63 -3.05 -14.19
CA ASP A 130 -6.53 -3.74 -14.86
C ASP A 130 -5.27 -2.88 -14.99
N ASP A 131 -5.41 -1.55 -14.99
CA ASP A 131 -4.30 -0.59 -15.02
C ASP A 131 -3.62 -0.44 -13.64
N THR A 132 -4.37 -0.67 -12.56
CA THR A 132 -3.92 -0.56 -11.18
C THR A 132 -3.30 -1.86 -10.67
N TRP A 133 -3.99 -2.98 -10.83
CA TRP A 133 -3.48 -4.32 -10.50
C TRP A 133 -4.15 -5.39 -11.36
N SER A 134 -3.52 -5.72 -12.49
CA SER A 134 -4.11 -6.63 -13.46
C SER A 134 -4.34 -8.05 -12.93
N TYR A 135 -5.40 -8.67 -13.44
CA TYR A 135 -5.77 -10.06 -13.16
C TYR A 135 -4.59 -11.02 -13.34
N GLU A 136 -3.87 -10.89 -14.46
CA GLU A 136 -2.74 -11.76 -14.78
C GLU A 136 -1.56 -11.59 -13.80
N THR A 137 -1.37 -10.39 -13.26
CA THR A 137 -0.34 -10.15 -12.24
C THR A 137 -0.73 -10.85 -10.94
N ILE A 138 -1.97 -10.67 -10.48
CA ILE A 138 -2.51 -11.32 -9.27
C ILE A 138 -2.41 -12.84 -9.39
N ARG A 139 -2.85 -13.40 -10.51
CA ARG A 139 -2.81 -14.85 -10.76
C ARG A 139 -1.38 -15.40 -10.70
N ARG A 140 -0.42 -14.72 -11.33
CA ARG A 140 1.00 -15.11 -11.29
C ARG A 140 1.59 -15.01 -9.88
N GLU A 141 1.20 -14.02 -9.10
CA GLU A 141 1.63 -13.89 -7.69
C GLU A 141 1.07 -15.01 -6.82
N TYR A 142 -0.23 -15.32 -6.96
CA TYR A 142 -0.88 -16.42 -6.24
C TYR A 142 -0.25 -17.78 -6.56
N ASN A 143 0.00 -18.08 -7.83
CA ASN A 143 0.63 -19.35 -8.23
C ASN A 143 2.06 -19.49 -7.66
N ARG A 144 2.82 -18.39 -7.61
CA ARG A 144 4.15 -18.39 -6.97
C ARG A 144 4.08 -18.60 -5.47
N HIS A 145 3.04 -18.09 -4.82
CA HIS A 145 2.79 -18.31 -3.40
C HIS A 145 2.43 -19.77 -3.10
N GLY A 146 1.55 -20.37 -3.92
CA GLY A 146 1.16 -21.78 -3.82
C GLY A 146 2.34 -22.76 -3.96
N TYR A 147 3.27 -22.50 -4.88
CA TYR A 147 4.48 -23.32 -5.05
C TYR A 147 5.37 -23.34 -3.81
N ARG A 148 5.41 -22.26 -3.03
CA ARG A 148 6.18 -22.22 -1.78
C ARG A 148 5.55 -23.08 -0.68
N LYS A 149 4.21 -23.11 -0.60
CA LYS A 149 3.48 -23.96 0.37
C LYS A 149 3.73 -25.46 0.13
N THR A 150 3.97 -25.89 -1.11
CA THR A 150 4.20 -27.31 -1.44
C THR A 150 5.64 -27.79 -1.20
N VAL A 151 6.61 -26.88 -1.07
CA VAL A 151 8.04 -27.23 -0.92
C VAL A 151 8.47 -27.24 0.55
N GLU A 152 7.70 -26.61 1.45
CA GLU A 152 7.95 -26.56 2.90
C GLU A 152 7.16 -27.61 3.70
N ASN A 153 6.47 -28.55 3.02
CA ASN A 153 5.76 -29.68 3.64
C ASN A 153 6.50 -31.00 3.40
#